data_AF-A0A937TZF4-F1
#
_entry.id   AF-A0A937TZF4-F1
#
_cell.length_a   1.000
_cell.length_b   1.000
_cell.length_c   1.000
_cell.angle_alpha   90.00
_cell.angle_beta   90.00
_cell.angle_gamma   90.00
#
_symmetry.space_group_name_H-M   'P 1'
#
loop_
_entity.id
_entity.type
_entity.pdbx_description
1 polymer ?
#
loop_
_entity_poly.entity_id
_entity_poly.type
_entity_poly.pdbx_seq_one_letter_code
_entity_poly.pdbx_strand_id
1 'polypeptide(L)'
;MKIMCRRSSSAVVLFLTLIASALSVFSACSDSSDLTTGTISGKISAYAISVQGDIYVVAVKAENRGRIRNMETEAYPYKSQYAAGYQKLTAQGAYSISGLEPGGYTVWAYMDTGGDGGVNHYDFADPVGWYQTSADLKLPVVTVNKGEVAENTNVVLYQPVPFGGEEQSVVYGNGGGKLKKLKGNHVLHIWGMPEERAYAIGFLCAQQTLDWLNFVVIEHYCRATDFYENAFIPSVKAQMGGLFDKYSNELDALLTGMSESSAGIYSFRLKRNLNRDDLAGINSFYFLANTLIFGPSPNIQKPSCSSAVFWGDKTANTELNSGLIHGKNMDGENDYRKITVNDLLIVAVESQSSSTQRFVGINWPGFIGADMGMNESGLVLAPHSVLSRPDWDKTNMLDYDLLYRETLETSTTPQEAWTYWTTTSTTKTGGFNTAVSGKYLTSADDPSLTFEADSYGGETRNPVFMTPVSSYDILTTNTFFKYQGANPEALLPGSYHAGIEADNYRYKAMLEKVEEFEMKGQTIQTGQMIEILRAASRTEQYSGITEYSFIGYPDNGSFALAREDLVNKILEAPYATFSTYTFDEVFQ
;
A
#
# COMPACT_ATOMS: atom_id res chain seq x y z
N MET A 1 75.54 17.81 -48.91
CA MET A 1 75.98 18.55 -50.12
C MET A 1 74.96 19.66 -50.38
N LYS A 2 75.34 20.92 -50.15
CA LYS A 2 74.57 22.14 -50.46
C LYS A 2 74.65 22.43 -51.96
N ILE A 3 73.63 23.14 -52.51
CA ILE A 3 73.62 24.20 -53.55
C ILE A 3 72.15 24.32 -54.01
N MET A 4 71.33 25.30 -53.58
CA MET A 4 71.19 26.72 -54.00
C MET A 4 70.91 26.98 -55.49
N CYS A 5 69.73 27.54 -55.82
CA CYS A 5 69.54 28.81 -56.57
C CYS A 5 68.03 29.18 -56.67
N ARG A 6 67.58 30.26 -56.03
CA ARG A 6 67.23 31.63 -56.57
C ARG A 6 65.81 31.75 -57.16
N ARG A 7 64.89 32.49 -56.49
CA ARG A 7 64.53 33.94 -56.67
C ARG A 7 63.79 34.18 -58.01
N SER A 8 62.73 34.98 -58.16
CA SER A 8 62.03 35.97 -57.33
C SER A 8 60.80 36.52 -58.11
N SER A 9 59.74 36.85 -57.38
CA SER A 9 58.90 38.08 -57.42
C SER A 9 58.43 38.74 -58.73
N SER A 10 57.11 39.07 -58.78
CA SER A 10 56.46 40.39 -59.10
C SER A 10 55.07 40.16 -59.75
N ALA A 11 53.96 40.48 -59.07
CA ALA A 11 53.21 41.76 -59.08
C ALA A 11 52.33 41.94 -60.35
N VAL A 12 51.00 41.81 -60.29
CA VAL A 12 49.94 42.81 -59.93
C VAL A 12 49.15 43.26 -61.19
N VAL A 13 47.84 43.50 -60.97
CA VAL A 13 46.79 44.19 -61.75
C VAL A 13 45.69 43.25 -62.30
N LEU A 14 44.52 43.10 -61.68
CA LEU A 14 43.31 43.97 -61.51
C LEU A 14 42.30 43.90 -62.67
N PHE A 15 41.01 44.14 -62.35
CA PHE A 15 39.73 44.05 -63.11
C PHE A 15 38.96 42.73 -62.83
N LEU A 16 37.73 42.68 -62.33
CA LEU A 16 36.63 43.67 -62.27
C LEU A 16 35.63 43.32 -61.15
N THR A 17 35.21 44.35 -60.42
CA THR A 17 34.04 44.54 -59.53
C THR A 17 32.70 44.25 -60.23
N LEU A 18 31.72 43.54 -59.61
CA LEU A 18 30.73 43.96 -58.59
C LEU A 18 29.45 44.59 -59.19
N ILE A 19 28.28 44.33 -58.54
CA ILE A 19 26.89 44.84 -58.76
C ILE A 19 26.01 43.82 -59.51
N ALA A 20 24.80 43.40 -59.12
CA ALA A 20 23.85 43.68 -58.02
C ALA A 20 22.87 42.48 -58.01
N SER A 21 22.38 41.98 -56.87
CA SER A 21 21.19 42.50 -56.17
C SER A 21 19.97 42.70 -57.09
N ALA A 22 19.10 41.69 -57.19
CA ALA A 22 17.64 41.78 -57.05
C ALA A 22 16.94 40.58 -57.71
N LEU A 23 15.86 40.13 -57.07
CA LEU A 23 14.74 39.37 -57.66
C LEU A 23 15.00 37.90 -58.03
N SER A 24 15.04 37.06 -57.00
CA SER A 24 14.05 35.98 -56.93
C SER A 24 13.77 35.68 -55.46
N VAL A 25 12.81 36.44 -54.92
CA VAL A 25 12.03 36.10 -53.74
C VAL A 25 11.34 34.78 -54.08
N PHE A 26 11.98 33.67 -53.79
CA PHE A 26 11.23 32.46 -53.49
C PHE A 26 10.72 32.66 -52.08
N SER A 27 9.42 32.92 -51.97
CA SER A 27 8.66 32.53 -50.79
C SER A 27 8.95 31.06 -50.54
N ALA A 28 9.98 30.79 -49.74
CA ALA A 28 9.83 29.77 -48.74
C ALA A 28 8.71 30.30 -47.84
N CYS A 29 7.47 29.99 -48.19
CA CYS A 29 6.56 29.51 -47.17
C CYS A 29 7.36 28.40 -46.48
N SER A 30 8.08 28.73 -45.40
CA SER A 30 8.15 27.79 -44.31
C SER A 30 6.68 27.50 -44.07
N ASP A 31 6.23 26.32 -44.49
CA ASP A 31 5.04 25.75 -43.90
C ASP A 31 5.24 25.99 -42.42
N SER A 32 4.44 26.92 -41.87
CA SER A 32 4.20 26.93 -40.45
C SER A 32 3.63 25.55 -40.22
N SER A 33 4.49 24.58 -39.91
CA SER A 33 4.10 23.35 -39.28
C SER A 33 3.33 23.86 -38.09
N ASP A 34 2.01 23.87 -38.23
CA ASP A 34 1.07 24.14 -37.18
C ASP A 34 1.66 23.43 -35.97
N LEU A 35 2.18 24.18 -35.00
CA LEU A 35 2.82 23.61 -33.82
C LEU A 35 1.70 22.96 -33.02
N THR A 36 1.12 21.86 -33.49
CA THR A 36 -0.06 21.21 -32.90
C THR A 36 0.26 20.60 -31.55
N THR A 37 1.54 20.41 -31.26
CA THR A 37 2.05 19.76 -30.06
C THR A 37 2.78 20.75 -29.15
N GLY A 38 2.85 20.43 -27.85
CA GLY A 38 3.71 21.08 -26.86
C GLY A 38 4.89 20.20 -26.44
N THR A 39 5.60 20.66 -25.41
CA THR A 39 6.77 19.97 -24.82
C THR A 39 6.71 20.02 -23.29
N ILE A 40 7.18 18.98 -22.61
CA ILE A 40 7.46 18.98 -21.17
C ILE A 40 8.98 18.96 -20.96
N SER A 41 9.51 19.82 -20.09
CA SER A 41 10.95 19.83 -19.78
C SER A 41 11.24 20.04 -18.30
N GLY A 42 12.36 19.48 -17.85
CA GLY A 42 12.76 19.52 -16.45
C GLY A 42 14.15 18.91 -16.23
N LYS A 43 14.45 18.62 -14.98
CA LYS A 43 15.67 17.90 -14.57
C LYS A 43 15.31 16.64 -13.81
N ILE A 44 16.10 15.60 -14.04
CA ILE A 44 16.14 14.40 -13.23
C ILE A 44 17.28 14.53 -12.23
N SER A 45 16.99 14.25 -10.96
CA SER A 45 17.99 14.00 -9.93
C SER A 45 17.68 12.71 -9.16
N ALA A 46 18.61 12.26 -8.33
CA ALA A 46 18.46 11.07 -7.51
C ALA A 46 18.79 11.40 -6.04
N TYR A 47 17.95 10.98 -5.10
CA TYR A 47 18.16 11.20 -3.66
C TYR A 47 18.82 9.98 -3.02
N ALA A 48 20.05 10.15 -2.52
CA ALA A 48 20.81 9.12 -1.80
C ALA A 48 20.97 7.77 -2.52
N ILE A 49 20.90 7.77 -3.86
CA ILE A 49 21.05 6.59 -4.70
C ILE A 49 22.52 6.38 -5.09
N SER A 50 23.02 5.16 -4.93
CA SER A 50 24.39 4.76 -5.30
C SER A 50 24.48 3.95 -6.59
N VAL A 51 23.36 3.40 -7.07
CA VAL A 51 23.30 2.60 -8.31
C VAL A 51 23.34 3.49 -9.57
N GLN A 52 23.68 2.86 -10.70
CA GLN A 52 23.78 3.49 -12.02
C GLN A 52 22.92 2.69 -13.00
N GLY A 53 22.35 3.37 -13.99
CA GLY A 53 21.49 2.76 -14.98
C GLY A 53 21.00 3.79 -15.99
N ASP A 54 20.38 3.30 -17.06
CA ASP A 54 19.69 4.18 -17.99
C ASP A 54 18.41 4.72 -17.33
N ILE A 55 18.15 6.01 -17.50
CA ILE A 55 16.97 6.67 -16.93
C ILE A 55 15.95 6.92 -18.02
N TYR A 56 14.72 6.46 -17.80
CA TYR A 56 13.60 6.73 -18.70
C TYR A 56 12.66 7.73 -18.03
N VAL A 57 12.44 8.87 -18.69
CA VAL A 57 11.44 9.87 -18.27
C VAL A 57 10.26 9.77 -19.22
N VAL A 58 9.08 9.48 -18.69
CA VAL A 58 7.89 9.12 -19.45
C VAL A 58 6.77 10.08 -19.14
N ALA A 59 6.19 10.69 -20.17
CA ALA A 59 4.95 11.44 -20.07
C ALA A 59 3.77 10.47 -20.27
N VAL A 60 2.88 10.42 -19.28
CA VAL A 60 1.66 9.60 -19.29
C VAL A 60 0.47 10.56 -19.27
N LYS A 61 -0.52 10.38 -20.14
CA LYS A 61 -1.72 11.24 -20.09
C LYS A 61 -2.41 11.13 -18.74
N ALA A 62 -2.95 12.23 -18.22
CA ALA A 62 -3.52 12.29 -16.88
C ALA A 62 -4.65 11.25 -16.67
N GLU A 63 -5.48 10.98 -17.68
CA GLU A 63 -6.51 9.95 -17.64
C GLU A 63 -5.96 8.51 -17.51
N ASN A 64 -4.70 8.29 -17.92
CA ASN A 64 -4.01 7.01 -17.86
C ASN A 64 -3.06 6.90 -16.66
N ARG A 65 -3.02 7.87 -15.74
CA ARG A 65 -2.08 7.84 -14.59
C ARG A 65 -2.19 6.56 -13.75
N GLY A 66 -3.40 6.02 -13.59
CA GLY A 66 -3.63 4.76 -12.86
C GLY A 66 -3.08 3.53 -13.59
N ARG A 67 -2.74 3.65 -14.87
CA ARG A 67 -2.15 2.57 -15.69
C ARG A 67 -0.64 2.46 -15.54
N ILE A 68 0.03 3.36 -14.81
CA ILE A 68 1.48 3.26 -14.56
C ILE A 68 1.83 1.90 -13.96
N ARG A 69 1.05 1.39 -13.01
CA ARG A 69 1.25 0.02 -12.47
C ARG A 69 1.23 -1.05 -13.56
N ASN A 70 0.28 -0.98 -14.50
CA ASN A 70 0.24 -1.90 -15.64
C ASN A 70 1.47 -1.72 -16.56
N MET A 71 1.95 -0.49 -16.76
CA MET A 71 3.14 -0.22 -17.56
C MET A 71 4.38 -0.89 -16.93
N GLU A 72 4.50 -0.88 -15.60
CA GLU A 72 5.63 -1.49 -14.87
C GLU A 72 5.76 -3.00 -15.13
N THR A 73 4.66 -3.69 -15.47
CA THR A 73 4.70 -5.12 -15.79
C THR A 73 5.16 -5.41 -17.21
N GLU A 74 5.24 -4.40 -18.07
CA GLU A 74 5.69 -4.57 -19.46
C GLU A 74 7.21 -4.73 -19.53
N ALA A 75 7.70 -5.31 -20.63
CA ALA A 75 9.14 -5.42 -20.88
C ALA A 75 9.78 -4.04 -21.10
N TYR A 76 9.03 -3.08 -21.66
CA TYR A 76 9.50 -1.73 -21.96
C TYR A 76 8.41 -0.70 -21.56
N PRO A 77 8.25 -0.34 -20.27
CA PRO A 77 7.21 0.58 -19.80
C PRO A 77 7.13 1.89 -20.59
N TYR A 78 8.28 2.44 -21.00
CA TYR A 78 8.37 3.66 -21.81
C TYR A 78 7.81 3.54 -23.24
N LYS A 79 7.56 2.32 -23.73
CA LYS A 79 6.90 2.01 -25.02
C LYS A 79 5.46 1.53 -24.85
N SER A 80 4.94 1.52 -23.64
CA SER A 80 3.55 1.12 -23.40
C SER A 80 2.59 1.96 -24.22
N GLN A 81 1.43 1.39 -24.57
CA GLN A 81 0.33 2.13 -25.20
C GLN A 81 -0.16 3.33 -24.37
N TYR A 82 0.13 3.34 -23.07
CA TYR A 82 -0.23 4.43 -22.16
C TYR A 82 0.82 5.54 -22.09
N ALA A 83 2.03 5.32 -22.61
CA ALA A 83 3.08 6.32 -22.72
C ALA A 83 2.79 7.26 -23.90
N ALA A 84 2.67 8.55 -23.64
CA ALA A 84 2.45 9.57 -24.67
C ALA A 84 3.76 10.02 -25.32
N GLY A 85 4.88 9.88 -24.60
CA GLY A 85 6.21 10.23 -25.07
C GLY A 85 7.23 9.94 -23.97
N TYR A 86 8.50 9.83 -24.33
CA TYR A 86 9.56 9.59 -23.37
C TYR A 86 10.90 10.18 -23.83
N GLN A 87 11.83 10.30 -22.90
CA GLN A 87 13.24 10.49 -23.18
C GLN A 87 14.07 9.50 -22.36
N LYS A 88 15.07 8.90 -23.01
CA LYS A 88 16.12 8.11 -22.37
C LYS A 88 17.33 9.00 -22.07
N LEU A 89 17.87 8.89 -20.86
CA LEU A 89 19.10 9.55 -20.41
C LEU A 89 20.09 8.50 -19.92
N THR A 90 21.38 8.70 -20.16
CA THR A 90 22.44 7.83 -19.63
C THR A 90 22.98 8.28 -18.27
N ALA A 91 22.48 9.41 -17.76
CA ALA A 91 22.85 10.00 -16.48
C ALA A 91 21.77 10.99 -16.02
N GLN A 92 21.80 11.38 -14.75
CA GLN A 92 20.99 12.48 -14.22
C GLN A 92 21.27 13.76 -15.02
N GLY A 93 20.25 14.58 -15.26
CA GLY A 93 20.40 15.76 -16.10
C GLY A 93 19.07 16.34 -16.59
N ALA A 94 19.17 17.26 -17.55
CA ALA A 94 18.01 17.88 -18.17
C ALA A 94 17.33 16.90 -19.14
N TYR A 95 16.00 17.00 -19.23
CA TYR A 95 15.19 16.26 -20.19
C TYR A 95 14.15 17.17 -20.85
N SER A 96 13.66 16.76 -22.02
CA SER A 96 12.67 17.42 -22.86
C SER A 96 11.90 16.36 -23.67
N ILE A 97 10.60 16.22 -23.39
CA ILE A 97 9.67 15.33 -24.11
C ILE A 97 8.81 16.20 -25.01
N SER A 98 9.12 16.22 -26.31
CA SER A 98 8.41 17.02 -27.32
C SER A 98 7.39 16.19 -28.10
N GLY A 99 6.50 16.87 -28.83
CA GLY A 99 5.49 16.20 -29.67
C GLY A 99 4.25 15.75 -28.90
N LEU A 100 4.00 16.31 -27.71
CA LEU A 100 2.86 15.96 -26.88
C LEU A 100 1.62 16.76 -27.32
N GLU A 101 0.49 16.09 -27.51
CA GLU A 101 -0.79 16.76 -27.76
C GLU A 101 -1.18 17.68 -26.58
N PRO A 102 -1.90 18.80 -26.79
CA PRO A 102 -2.37 19.63 -25.69
C PRO A 102 -3.24 18.84 -24.71
N GLY A 103 -3.00 19.01 -23.40
CA GLY A 103 -3.72 18.26 -22.37
C GLY A 103 -2.97 18.15 -21.05
N GLY A 104 -3.52 17.34 -20.14
CA GLY A 104 -2.90 17.04 -18.85
C GLY A 104 -2.04 15.79 -18.91
N TYR A 105 -0.87 15.84 -18.28
CA TYR A 105 0.08 14.72 -18.22
C TYR A 105 0.60 14.54 -16.80
N THR A 106 0.99 13.32 -16.46
CA THR A 106 1.87 13.03 -15.32
C THR A 106 3.24 12.65 -15.89
N VAL A 107 4.30 13.12 -15.23
CA VAL A 107 5.67 12.73 -15.58
C VAL A 107 6.18 11.71 -14.57
N TRP A 108 6.46 10.50 -15.04
CA TRP A 108 6.99 9.40 -14.25
C TRP A 108 8.37 9.01 -14.79
N ALA A 109 9.27 8.55 -13.92
CA ALA A 109 10.59 8.12 -14.30
C ALA A 109 11.06 6.93 -13.47
N TYR A 110 11.93 6.14 -14.08
CA TYR A 110 12.62 5.03 -13.42
C TYR A 110 14.06 4.91 -13.98
N MET A 111 14.93 4.34 -13.16
CA MET A 111 16.29 4.00 -13.54
C MET A 111 16.41 2.49 -13.71
N ASP A 112 16.66 2.05 -14.94
CA ASP A 112 16.89 0.66 -15.31
C ASP A 112 18.34 0.29 -14.97
N THR A 113 18.54 -0.31 -13.81
CA THR A 113 19.86 -0.72 -13.32
C THR A 113 20.32 -2.05 -13.92
N GLY A 114 19.38 -2.86 -14.41
CA GLY A 114 19.63 -4.17 -15.03
C GLY A 114 19.99 -4.11 -16.52
N GLY A 115 19.65 -3.01 -17.19
CA GLY A 115 19.86 -2.81 -18.63
C GLY A 115 18.88 -3.58 -19.51
N ASP A 116 17.73 -4.01 -18.98
CA ASP A 116 16.73 -4.78 -19.71
C ASP A 116 15.62 -3.91 -20.34
N GLY A 117 15.61 -2.61 -20.03
CA GLY A 117 14.64 -1.62 -20.44
C GLY A 117 13.37 -1.59 -19.59
N GLY A 118 13.23 -2.51 -18.64
CA GLY A 118 12.11 -2.65 -17.71
C GLY A 118 12.34 -1.90 -16.40
N VAL A 119 11.42 -2.10 -15.46
CA VAL A 119 11.54 -1.66 -14.07
C VAL A 119 11.42 -2.89 -13.15
N ASN A 120 12.34 -2.99 -12.20
CA ASN A 120 12.39 -4.04 -11.19
C ASN A 120 12.11 -3.47 -9.80
N HIS A 121 10.93 -3.76 -9.27
CA HIS A 121 10.51 -3.33 -7.94
C HIS A 121 10.89 -4.29 -6.82
N TYR A 122 11.36 -5.51 -7.13
CA TYR A 122 11.71 -6.49 -6.11
C TYR A 122 12.89 -5.99 -5.27
N ASP A 123 12.70 -5.94 -3.94
CA ASP A 123 13.67 -5.39 -2.98
C ASP A 123 14.18 -3.98 -3.39
N PHE A 124 13.31 -3.18 -4.02
CA PHE A 124 13.61 -1.82 -4.51
C PHE A 124 14.82 -1.72 -5.45
N ALA A 125 15.03 -2.73 -6.29
CA ALA A 125 16.20 -2.80 -7.18
C ALA A 125 16.35 -1.55 -8.08
N ASP A 126 15.27 -1.09 -8.69
CA ASP A 126 15.27 0.09 -9.56
C ASP A 126 14.69 1.33 -8.86
N PRO A 127 15.43 2.45 -8.80
CA PRO A 127 14.89 3.72 -8.33
C PRO A 127 13.75 4.23 -9.21
N VAL A 128 12.68 4.73 -8.57
CA VAL A 128 11.53 5.33 -9.24
C VAL A 128 11.22 6.72 -8.71
N GLY A 129 10.58 7.55 -9.54
CA GLY A 129 10.17 8.89 -9.16
C GLY A 129 9.16 9.47 -10.13
N TRP A 130 8.60 10.61 -9.76
CA TRP A 130 7.71 11.37 -10.62
C TRP A 130 7.82 12.86 -10.30
N TYR A 131 7.27 13.68 -11.18
CA TYR A 131 7.17 15.11 -10.92
C TYR A 131 6.31 15.33 -9.69
N GLN A 132 6.79 16.13 -8.73
CA GLN A 132 6.07 16.43 -7.49
C GLN A 132 6.03 17.95 -7.27
N THR A 133 4.99 18.41 -6.59
CA THR A 133 4.89 19.80 -6.11
C THR A 133 4.77 19.81 -4.59
N SER A 134 4.95 20.95 -3.95
CA SER A 134 4.73 21.07 -2.50
C SER A 134 3.27 20.84 -2.08
N ALA A 135 2.32 21.05 -3.00
CA ALA A 135 0.89 20.90 -2.76
C ALA A 135 0.37 19.49 -3.12
N ASP A 136 1.10 18.75 -3.95
CA ASP A 136 0.72 17.41 -4.37
C ASP A 136 1.96 16.56 -4.70
N LEU A 137 2.18 15.56 -3.85
CA LEU A 137 3.26 14.60 -3.90
C LEU A 137 2.88 13.33 -4.67
N LYS A 138 1.61 13.11 -5.02
CA LYS A 138 1.14 11.89 -5.70
C LYS A 138 0.74 12.18 -7.13
N LEU A 139 1.70 12.07 -8.05
CA LEU A 139 1.50 12.16 -9.51
C LEU A 139 0.69 13.40 -9.96
N PRO A 140 1.09 14.63 -9.59
CA PRO A 140 0.44 15.86 -10.05
C PRO A 140 0.37 15.95 -11.58
N VAL A 141 -0.62 16.72 -12.05
CA VAL A 141 -0.84 16.96 -13.48
C VAL A 141 -0.05 18.19 -13.95
N VAL A 142 0.70 18.01 -15.03
CA VAL A 142 1.35 19.03 -15.84
C VAL A 142 0.45 19.33 -17.04
N THR A 143 0.07 20.59 -17.21
CA THR A 143 -0.68 21.04 -18.39
C THR A 143 0.28 21.38 -19.52
N VAL A 144 0.02 20.82 -20.70
CA VAL A 144 0.74 21.08 -21.94
C VAL A 144 -0.19 21.83 -22.89
N ASN A 145 0.28 22.95 -23.44
CA ASN A 145 -0.46 23.74 -24.43
C ASN A 145 0.24 23.70 -25.80
N LYS A 146 -0.53 24.03 -26.83
CA LYS A 146 -0.08 24.08 -28.24
C LYS A 146 1.11 25.05 -28.39
N GLY A 147 2.26 24.54 -28.85
CA GLY A 147 3.46 25.35 -29.08
C GLY A 147 4.18 25.87 -27.82
N GLU A 148 3.75 25.45 -26.63
CA GLU A 148 4.36 25.85 -25.36
C GLU A 148 5.28 24.77 -24.78
N VAL A 149 6.18 25.19 -23.89
CA VAL A 149 7.03 24.30 -23.10
C VAL A 149 6.60 24.40 -21.64
N ALA A 150 6.12 23.28 -21.08
CA ALA A 150 5.87 23.15 -19.65
C ALA A 150 7.21 22.87 -18.94
N GLU A 151 7.87 23.94 -18.50
CA GLU A 151 9.17 23.90 -17.84
C GLU A 151 9.07 23.57 -16.34
N ASN A 152 10.23 23.34 -15.71
CA ASN A 152 10.40 23.12 -14.26
C ASN A 152 9.67 21.88 -13.72
N THR A 153 9.46 20.87 -14.57
CA THR A 153 8.88 19.59 -14.19
C THR A 153 9.95 18.64 -13.62
N ASN A 154 10.62 19.08 -12.56
CA ASN A 154 11.74 18.32 -12.00
C ASN A 154 11.28 17.02 -11.33
N VAL A 155 12.01 15.94 -11.56
CA VAL A 155 11.71 14.61 -11.01
C VAL A 155 12.89 14.17 -10.15
N VAL A 156 12.58 13.67 -8.96
CA VAL A 156 13.57 13.08 -8.05
C VAL A 156 13.30 11.59 -7.97
N LEU A 157 14.30 10.78 -8.34
CA LEU A 157 14.29 9.34 -8.14
C LEU A 157 14.62 9.04 -6.67
N TYR A 158 13.90 8.09 -6.09
CA TYR A 158 14.19 7.54 -4.77
C TYR A 158 14.29 6.02 -4.86
N GLN A 159 15.12 5.46 -3.99
CA GLN A 159 15.28 4.03 -3.81
C GLN A 159 15.14 3.76 -2.31
N PRO A 160 13.97 3.24 -1.87
CA PRO A 160 13.80 2.77 -0.50
C PRO A 160 14.82 1.67 -0.17
N VAL A 161 15.07 1.45 1.13
CA VAL A 161 16.10 0.49 1.56
C VAL A 161 15.43 -0.85 1.88
N PRO A 162 15.77 -1.94 1.17
CA PRO A 162 15.20 -3.24 1.46
C PRO A 162 15.65 -3.74 2.84
N PHE A 163 14.87 -4.64 3.43
CA PHE A 163 15.34 -5.44 4.55
C PHE A 163 16.60 -6.22 4.18
N GLY A 164 17.52 -6.37 5.13
CA GLY A 164 18.70 -7.21 4.95
C GLY A 164 18.34 -8.69 4.83
N GLY A 165 19.17 -9.47 4.12
CA GLY A 165 18.99 -10.91 4.01
C GLY A 165 19.45 -11.70 5.26
N GLU A 166 20.29 -11.09 6.09
CA GLU A 166 20.82 -11.71 7.31
C GLU A 166 19.85 -11.54 8.48
N GLU A 167 19.82 -12.54 9.37
CA GLU A 167 19.08 -12.44 10.63
C GLU A 167 19.65 -11.32 11.51
N GLN A 168 18.77 -10.49 12.04
CA GLN A 168 19.10 -9.42 12.96
C GLN A 168 18.37 -9.63 14.29
N SER A 169 19.00 -9.27 15.39
CA SER A 169 18.39 -9.39 16.71
C SER A 169 18.84 -8.28 17.63
N VAL A 170 17.97 -7.91 18.56
CA VAL A 170 18.27 -6.95 19.63
C VAL A 170 17.67 -7.44 20.94
N VAL A 171 18.37 -7.20 22.05
CA VAL A 171 17.88 -7.45 23.40
C VAL A 171 17.82 -6.13 24.13
N TYR A 172 16.69 -5.85 24.78
CA TYR A 172 16.47 -4.63 25.55
C TYR A 172 15.73 -4.98 26.85
N GLY A 173 16.38 -4.74 27.98
CA GLY A 173 15.90 -5.24 29.27
C GLY A 173 15.87 -6.77 29.31
N ASN A 174 14.70 -7.34 29.61
CA ASN A 174 14.42 -8.79 29.55
C ASN A 174 13.73 -9.19 28.24
N GLY A 175 13.38 -8.22 27.40
CA GLY A 175 12.73 -8.39 26.12
C GLY A 175 13.68 -8.23 24.94
N GLY A 176 13.10 -8.17 23.74
CA GLY A 176 13.86 -8.01 22.51
C GLY A 176 13.08 -8.37 21.27
N GLY A 177 13.80 -8.48 20.17
CA GLY A 177 13.25 -8.91 18.90
C GLY A 177 14.27 -9.57 17.99
N LYS A 178 13.76 -10.28 17.01
CA LYS A 178 14.51 -10.94 15.95
C LYS A 178 13.79 -10.73 14.61
N LEU A 179 14.50 -10.19 13.63
CA LEU A 179 14.04 -10.03 12.27
C LEU A 179 14.76 -11.05 11.37
N LYS A 180 13.99 -11.86 10.64
CA LYS A 180 14.54 -12.91 9.76
C LYS A 180 13.69 -13.09 8.50
N LYS A 181 14.24 -13.73 7.48
CA LYS A 181 13.48 -14.15 6.29
C LYS A 181 13.06 -15.61 6.43
N LEU A 182 11.76 -15.88 6.33
CA LEU A 182 11.18 -17.21 6.40
C LEU A 182 10.24 -17.45 5.21
N LYS A 183 10.55 -18.46 4.38
CA LYS A 183 9.78 -18.81 3.18
C LYS A 183 9.50 -17.61 2.26
N GLY A 184 10.50 -16.74 2.11
CA GLY A 184 10.44 -15.56 1.25
C GLY A 184 9.82 -14.30 1.87
N ASN A 185 9.24 -14.38 3.07
CA ASN A 185 8.65 -13.25 3.79
C ASN A 185 9.50 -12.86 5.01
N HIS A 186 9.41 -11.60 5.41
CA HIS A 186 10.09 -11.11 6.61
C HIS A 186 9.22 -11.38 7.85
N VAL A 187 9.84 -11.97 8.87
CA VAL A 187 9.22 -12.29 10.16
C VAL A 187 9.93 -11.50 11.24
N LEU A 188 9.19 -10.69 11.98
CA LEU A 188 9.64 -9.98 13.16
C LEU A 188 9.06 -10.66 14.40
N HIS A 189 9.87 -11.43 15.12
CA HIS A 189 9.51 -12.02 16.40
C HIS A 189 9.92 -11.10 17.54
N ILE A 190 8.99 -10.76 18.44
CA ILE A 190 9.20 -9.81 19.54
C ILE A 190 8.68 -10.37 20.87
N TRP A 191 9.41 -10.09 21.95
CA TRP A 191 9.12 -10.59 23.30
C TRP A 191 9.47 -9.60 24.40
N GLY A 192 9.00 -9.90 25.62
CA GLY A 192 9.18 -9.04 26.80
C GLY A 192 7.95 -8.18 27.11
N MET A 193 8.15 -7.10 27.85
CA MET A 193 7.14 -6.08 28.14
C MET A 193 6.83 -5.23 26.89
N PRO A 194 5.69 -4.53 26.85
CA PRO A 194 5.28 -3.77 25.67
C PRO A 194 6.33 -2.75 25.19
N GLU A 195 6.97 -2.02 26.11
CA GLU A 195 8.03 -1.07 25.77
C GLU A 195 9.28 -1.76 25.19
N GLU A 196 9.64 -2.96 25.68
CA GLU A 196 10.79 -3.72 25.17
C GLU A 196 10.54 -4.21 23.75
N ARG A 197 9.30 -4.65 23.46
CA ARG A 197 8.85 -5.02 22.11
C ARG A 197 8.87 -3.82 21.18
N ALA A 198 8.32 -2.69 21.61
CA ALA A 198 8.27 -1.48 20.83
C ALA A 198 9.68 -0.95 20.51
N TYR A 199 10.60 -0.97 21.49
CA TYR A 199 12.02 -0.70 21.24
C TYR A 199 12.59 -1.63 20.16
N ALA A 200 12.32 -2.94 20.24
CA ALA A 200 12.85 -3.89 19.27
C ALA A 200 12.30 -3.66 17.85
N ILE A 201 11.01 -3.35 17.71
CA ILE A 201 10.41 -2.92 16.42
C ILE A 201 11.18 -1.70 15.89
N GLY A 202 11.38 -0.70 16.75
CA GLY A 202 12.04 0.55 16.37
C GLY A 202 13.48 0.35 15.94
N PHE A 203 14.22 -0.48 16.67
CA PHE A 203 15.64 -0.73 16.39
C PHE A 203 15.84 -1.55 15.11
N LEU A 204 15.05 -2.61 14.92
CA LEU A 204 15.23 -3.54 13.80
C LEU A 204 14.61 -3.02 12.48
N CYS A 205 13.59 -2.16 12.57
CA CYS A 205 12.84 -1.70 11.40
C CYS A 205 12.89 -0.18 11.21
N ALA A 206 13.85 0.53 11.81
CA ALA A 206 13.90 1.99 11.79
C ALA A 206 13.84 2.60 10.38
N GLN A 207 14.63 2.05 9.45
CA GLN A 207 14.70 2.55 8.08
C GLN A 207 13.38 2.34 7.36
N GLN A 208 12.76 1.16 7.49
CA GLN A 208 11.48 0.88 6.86
C GLN A 208 10.33 1.68 7.51
N THR A 209 10.40 1.98 8.81
CA THR A 209 9.46 2.91 9.46
C THR A 209 9.57 4.32 8.88
N LEU A 210 10.79 4.79 8.60
CA LEU A 210 11.01 6.08 7.92
C LEU A 210 10.47 6.05 6.48
N ASP A 211 10.70 4.97 5.74
CA ASP A 211 10.22 4.81 4.37
C ASP A 211 8.69 4.74 4.32
N TRP A 212 8.06 4.00 5.24
CA TRP A 212 6.61 3.97 5.43
C TRP A 212 6.03 5.37 5.64
N LEU A 213 6.59 6.13 6.58
CA LEU A 213 6.14 7.49 6.85
C LEU A 213 6.31 8.41 5.62
N ASN A 214 7.50 8.42 5.02
CA ASN A 214 7.82 9.35 3.94
C ASN A 214 7.03 9.06 2.67
N PHE A 215 6.85 7.79 2.33
CA PHE A 215 6.32 7.37 1.03
C PHE A 215 4.87 6.92 1.07
N VAL A 216 4.44 6.24 2.13
CA VAL A 216 3.05 5.79 2.26
C VAL A 216 2.23 6.88 2.95
N VAL A 217 2.53 7.20 4.21
CA VAL A 217 1.72 8.16 4.98
C VAL A 217 1.73 9.55 4.35
N ILE A 218 2.91 10.14 4.11
CA ILE A 218 3.02 11.52 3.64
C ILE A 218 2.80 11.64 2.12
N GLU A 219 3.57 10.90 1.31
CA GLU A 219 3.53 11.04 -0.15
C GLU A 219 2.26 10.44 -0.76
N HIS A 220 1.89 9.21 -0.41
CA HIS A 220 0.75 8.53 -1.01
C HIS A 220 -0.60 9.01 -0.44
N TYR A 221 -0.72 9.10 0.88
CA TYR A 221 -1.98 9.41 1.55
C TYR A 221 -2.19 10.91 1.78
N CYS A 222 -1.34 11.55 2.60
CA CYS A 222 -1.47 12.98 2.88
C CYS A 222 -1.27 13.84 1.62
N ARG A 223 -0.49 13.37 0.65
CA ARG A 223 -0.09 14.05 -0.60
C ARG A 223 0.62 15.38 -0.42
N ALA A 224 0.82 15.86 0.81
CA ALA A 224 1.55 17.08 1.11
C ALA A 224 2.09 17.02 2.54
N THR A 225 3.34 17.47 2.73
CA THR A 225 3.93 17.64 4.06
C THR A 225 3.14 18.64 4.90
N ASP A 226 2.63 19.71 4.27
CA ASP A 226 1.84 20.75 4.94
C ASP A 226 0.54 20.19 5.55
N PHE A 227 -0.18 19.34 4.80
CA PHE A 227 -1.36 18.65 5.32
C PHE A 227 -1.01 17.73 6.49
N TYR A 228 0.08 16.97 6.38
CA TYR A 228 0.53 16.08 7.45
C TYR A 228 0.80 16.86 8.75
N GLU A 229 1.62 17.91 8.69
CA GLU A 229 2.03 18.67 9.87
C GLU A 229 0.93 19.58 10.44
N ASN A 230 0.14 20.21 9.57
CA ASN A 230 -0.77 21.28 9.98
C ASN A 230 -2.25 20.85 10.06
N ALA A 231 -2.61 19.67 9.57
CA ALA A 231 -3.97 19.12 9.69
C ALA A 231 -3.98 17.74 10.36
N PHE A 232 -3.27 16.75 9.81
CA PHE A 232 -3.38 15.38 10.28
C PHE A 232 -2.83 15.16 11.70
N ILE A 233 -1.57 15.54 11.97
CA ILE A 233 -0.99 15.39 13.31
C ILE A 233 -1.78 16.15 14.38
N PRO A 234 -2.21 17.41 14.17
CA PRO A 234 -3.13 18.08 15.09
C PRO A 234 -4.43 17.31 15.35
N SER A 235 -5.05 16.72 14.33
CA SER A 235 -6.24 15.86 14.50
C SER A 235 -5.95 14.60 15.32
N VAL A 236 -4.83 13.92 15.06
CA VAL A 236 -4.39 12.76 15.87
C VAL A 236 -4.31 13.14 17.34
N LYS A 237 -3.66 14.26 17.67
CA LYS A 237 -3.51 14.74 19.05
C LYS A 237 -4.84 15.10 19.71
N ALA A 238 -5.78 15.62 18.92
CA ALA A 238 -7.09 16.03 19.43
C ALA A 238 -8.02 14.83 19.67
N GLN A 239 -7.97 13.82 18.81
CA GLN A 239 -9.00 12.77 18.72
C GLN A 239 -8.54 11.41 19.23
N MET A 240 -7.25 11.09 19.13
CA MET A 240 -6.68 9.77 19.46
C MET A 240 -6.22 9.66 20.92
N GLY A 241 -6.92 10.29 21.87
CA GLY A 241 -6.55 10.22 23.29
C GLY A 241 -6.51 8.79 23.84
N GLY A 242 -7.32 7.88 23.31
CA GLY A 242 -7.28 6.45 23.68
C GLY A 242 -5.95 5.79 23.32
N LEU A 243 -5.31 6.22 22.23
CA LEU A 243 -3.96 5.80 21.85
C LEU A 243 -2.92 6.40 22.82
N PHE A 244 -2.95 7.70 23.06
CA PHE A 244 -1.95 8.35 23.92
C PHE A 244 -2.03 7.86 25.37
N ASP A 245 -3.23 7.68 25.92
CA ASP A 245 -3.44 7.25 27.30
C ASP A 245 -2.87 5.84 27.56
N LYS A 246 -2.94 4.95 26.55
CA LYS A 246 -2.54 3.55 26.69
C LYS A 246 -1.11 3.27 26.22
N TYR A 247 -0.66 3.94 25.15
CA TYR A 247 0.51 3.50 24.38
C TYR A 247 1.65 4.53 24.28
N SER A 248 1.58 5.68 24.97
CA SER A 248 2.64 6.70 24.90
C SER A 248 4.03 6.15 25.24
N ASN A 249 4.14 5.26 26.22
CA ASN A 249 5.42 4.64 26.61
C ASN A 249 5.97 3.72 25.51
N GLU A 250 5.09 2.95 24.85
CA GLU A 250 5.50 2.12 23.72
C GLU A 250 5.98 2.98 22.55
N LEU A 251 5.29 4.09 22.25
CA LEU A 251 5.73 5.02 21.20
C LEU A 251 7.08 5.67 21.51
N ASP A 252 7.34 6.02 22.77
CA ASP A 252 8.65 6.53 23.20
C ASP A 252 9.74 5.48 23.07
N ALA A 253 9.45 4.23 23.46
CA ALA A 253 10.38 3.13 23.34
C ALA A 253 10.68 2.80 21.87
N LEU A 254 9.64 2.83 21.01
CA LEU A 254 9.77 2.72 19.55
C LEU A 254 10.69 3.81 19.00
N LEU A 255 10.48 5.08 19.37
CA LEU A 255 11.34 6.19 18.96
C LEU A 255 12.78 6.03 19.46
N THR A 256 12.95 5.54 20.69
CA THR A 256 14.26 5.27 21.28
C THR A 256 14.99 4.18 20.48
N GLY A 257 14.33 3.06 20.19
CA GLY A 257 14.87 1.99 19.35
C GLY A 257 15.29 2.51 17.98
N MET A 258 14.44 3.32 17.32
CA MET A 258 14.80 3.94 16.04
C MET A 258 16.03 4.85 16.15
N SER A 259 16.14 5.65 17.21
CA SER A 259 17.25 6.59 17.41
C SER A 259 18.60 5.91 17.67
N GLU A 260 18.57 4.72 18.26
CA GLU A 260 19.75 3.90 18.53
C GLU A 260 20.11 2.96 17.37
N SER A 261 19.22 2.83 16.38
CA SER A 261 19.51 2.14 15.12
C SER A 261 20.51 2.92 14.25
N SER A 262 21.10 2.24 13.27
CA SER A 262 21.98 2.89 12.29
C SER A 262 21.26 3.84 11.31
N ALA A 263 19.94 3.73 11.16
CA ALA A 263 19.14 4.58 10.28
C ALA A 263 18.86 5.96 10.91
N GLY A 264 18.82 6.03 12.23
CA GLY A 264 18.40 7.21 12.98
C GLY A 264 16.90 7.52 12.80
N ILE A 265 16.53 8.78 13.00
CA ILE A 265 15.12 9.24 13.04
C ILE A 265 14.85 10.45 12.15
N TYR A 266 15.74 10.81 11.22
CA TYR A 266 15.55 11.98 10.38
C TYR A 266 14.64 11.69 9.18
N SER A 267 13.51 12.39 9.06
CA SER A 267 12.67 12.35 7.85
C SER A 267 13.11 13.44 6.87
N PHE A 268 13.46 13.04 5.65
CA PHE A 268 13.80 13.99 4.59
C PHE A 268 12.59 14.77 4.07
N ARG A 269 11.37 14.21 4.18
CA ARG A 269 10.11 14.89 3.80
C ARG A 269 9.77 16.00 4.77
N LEU A 270 9.87 15.72 6.08
CA LEU A 270 9.59 16.68 7.16
C LEU A 270 10.77 17.62 7.44
N LYS A 271 11.98 17.23 7.00
CA LYS A 271 13.23 17.95 7.24
C LYS A 271 13.56 18.11 8.73
N ARG A 272 13.11 17.19 9.56
CA ARG A 272 13.34 17.13 10.99
C ARG A 272 13.40 15.68 11.46
N ASN A 273 13.87 15.51 12.68
CA ASN A 273 13.74 14.23 13.37
C ASN A 273 12.26 13.95 13.68
N LEU A 274 11.91 12.67 13.66
CA LEU A 274 10.63 12.18 14.15
C LEU A 274 10.51 12.42 15.65
N ASN A 275 9.27 12.54 16.09
CA ASN A 275 8.88 12.58 17.48
C ASN A 275 7.71 11.60 17.73
N ARG A 276 7.24 11.53 18.97
CA ARG A 276 6.15 10.64 19.38
C ARG A 276 4.86 10.86 18.56
N ASP A 277 4.52 12.10 18.25
CA ASP A 277 3.31 12.42 17.51
C ASP A 277 3.35 11.85 16.08
N ASP A 278 4.54 11.78 15.46
CA ASP A 278 4.69 11.16 14.14
C ASP A 278 4.44 9.64 14.20
N LEU A 279 4.90 8.97 15.26
CA LEU A 279 4.66 7.53 15.49
C LEU A 279 3.20 7.25 15.87
N ALA A 280 2.56 8.16 16.61
CA ALA A 280 1.12 8.12 16.83
C ALA A 280 0.36 8.27 15.50
N GLY A 281 0.84 9.13 14.59
CA GLY A 281 0.30 9.28 13.24
C GLY A 281 0.40 8.00 12.40
N ILE A 282 1.52 7.26 12.51
CA ILE A 282 1.67 5.93 11.88
C ILE A 282 0.65 4.94 12.44
N ASN A 283 0.50 4.88 13.77
CA ASN A 283 -0.46 4.01 14.48
C ASN A 283 -1.90 4.59 14.51
N SER A 284 -2.18 5.56 13.62
CA SER A 284 -3.51 6.14 13.39
C SER A 284 -3.81 6.13 11.87
N PHE A 285 -3.31 5.12 11.16
CA PHE A 285 -3.36 5.06 9.71
C PHE A 285 -4.80 4.94 9.17
N TYR A 286 -5.69 4.19 9.81
CA TYR A 286 -7.08 4.12 9.35
C TYR A 286 -7.86 5.39 9.68
N PHE A 287 -7.50 6.05 10.78
CA PHE A 287 -7.94 7.40 11.06
C PHE A 287 -7.48 8.40 9.98
N LEU A 288 -6.26 8.27 9.44
CA LEU A 288 -5.80 9.04 8.28
C LEU A 288 -6.69 8.80 7.06
N ALA A 289 -6.97 7.53 6.71
CA ALA A 289 -7.84 7.22 5.59
C ALA A 289 -9.23 7.89 5.75
N ASN A 290 -9.80 7.86 6.96
CA ASN A 290 -11.06 8.53 7.26
C ASN A 290 -10.96 10.07 7.17
N THR A 291 -9.91 10.69 7.72
CA THR A 291 -9.71 12.15 7.60
C THR A 291 -9.55 12.59 6.14
N LEU A 292 -9.01 11.75 5.26
CA LEU A 292 -8.85 12.08 3.84
C LEU A 292 -10.11 11.85 3.01
N ILE A 293 -11.02 11.00 3.47
CA ILE A 293 -12.33 10.77 2.83
C ILE A 293 -13.35 11.81 3.29
N PHE A 294 -13.34 12.16 4.58
CA PHE A 294 -14.36 13.02 5.20
C PHE A 294 -13.86 14.44 5.50
N GLY A 295 -12.58 14.71 5.27
CA GLY A 295 -11.97 16.02 5.48
C GLY A 295 -12.26 17.02 4.34
N PRO A 296 -11.66 18.21 4.41
CA PRO A 296 -11.97 19.34 3.51
C PRO A 296 -11.57 19.11 2.03
N SER A 297 -10.86 18.02 1.71
CA SER A 297 -10.47 17.68 0.34
C SER A 297 -10.55 16.17 0.10
N PRO A 298 -11.76 15.61 -0.12
CA PRO A 298 -11.95 14.18 -0.36
C PRO A 298 -11.22 13.76 -1.63
N ASN A 299 -10.15 12.98 -1.50
CA ASN A 299 -9.23 12.71 -2.62
C ASN A 299 -8.75 11.26 -2.71
N ILE A 300 -9.35 10.33 -1.97
CA ILE A 300 -8.91 8.94 -1.90
C ILE A 300 -9.96 7.97 -2.43
N GLN A 301 -9.46 6.95 -3.13
CA GLN A 301 -10.24 5.83 -3.65
C GLN A 301 -10.69 4.93 -2.50
N LYS A 302 -11.95 4.47 -2.53
CA LYS A 302 -12.54 3.57 -1.52
C LYS A 302 -11.63 2.34 -1.30
N PRO A 303 -11.04 2.14 -0.10
CA PRO A 303 -10.34 0.90 0.19
C PRO A 303 -11.33 -0.25 0.06
N SER A 304 -10.86 -1.36 -0.50
CA SER A 304 -11.74 -2.33 -1.11
C SER A 304 -11.27 -3.74 -0.79
N CYS A 305 -11.42 -4.18 0.46
CA CYS A 305 -11.08 -5.52 0.97
C CYS A 305 -12.19 -6.57 0.78
N SER A 306 -11.84 -7.86 0.74
CA SER A 306 -12.82 -8.95 0.70
C SER A 306 -12.38 -10.17 1.50
N SER A 307 -13.32 -10.77 2.24
CA SER A 307 -13.15 -12.04 2.95
C SER A 307 -14.22 -13.05 2.55
N ALA A 308 -13.83 -14.32 2.57
CA ALA A 308 -14.72 -15.47 2.48
C ALA A 308 -14.32 -16.50 3.53
N VAL A 309 -15.31 -17.07 4.22
CA VAL A 309 -15.09 -18.03 5.30
C VAL A 309 -16.00 -19.24 5.12
N PHE A 310 -15.47 -20.46 5.29
CA PHE A 310 -16.20 -21.72 5.14
C PHE A 310 -15.79 -22.74 6.20
N TRP A 311 -16.72 -23.60 6.64
CA TRP A 311 -16.45 -24.68 7.60
C TRP A 311 -17.48 -25.83 7.47
N GLY A 312 -17.41 -26.84 8.34
CA GLY A 312 -18.42 -27.88 8.46
C GLY A 312 -18.59 -28.69 7.18
N ASP A 313 -19.82 -28.77 6.68
CA ASP A 313 -20.14 -29.52 5.46
C ASP A 313 -19.47 -28.93 4.21
N LYS A 314 -19.22 -27.61 4.20
CA LYS A 314 -18.57 -26.94 3.07
C LYS A 314 -17.09 -27.32 2.96
N THR A 315 -16.47 -27.75 4.03
CA THR A 315 -15.05 -28.17 4.08
C THR A 315 -14.90 -29.64 4.45
N ALA A 316 -15.98 -30.42 4.40
CA ALA A 316 -15.94 -31.85 4.65
C ALA A 316 -15.17 -32.59 3.55
N ASN A 317 -14.50 -33.68 3.92
CA ASN A 317 -13.71 -34.52 3.01
C ASN A 317 -12.57 -33.78 2.27
N THR A 318 -12.08 -32.66 2.81
CA THR A 318 -10.89 -31.94 2.35
C THR A 318 -9.74 -32.10 3.34
N GLU A 319 -8.59 -31.48 3.08
CA GLU A 319 -7.48 -31.35 4.03
C GLU A 319 -7.87 -30.65 5.35
N LEU A 320 -9.02 -29.97 5.39
CA LEU A 320 -9.53 -29.29 6.58
C LEU A 320 -10.38 -30.21 7.46
N ASN A 321 -10.89 -31.32 6.93
CA ASN A 321 -11.76 -32.26 7.64
C ASN A 321 -12.88 -31.56 8.44
N SER A 322 -13.69 -30.74 7.75
CA SER A 322 -14.74 -29.89 8.32
C SER A 322 -14.26 -28.71 9.18
N GLY A 323 -12.95 -28.53 9.36
CA GLY A 323 -12.37 -27.33 9.99
C GLY A 323 -12.61 -26.06 9.19
N LEU A 324 -12.40 -24.93 9.84
CA LEU A 324 -12.63 -23.60 9.26
C LEU A 324 -11.45 -23.13 8.39
N ILE A 325 -11.79 -22.49 7.28
CA ILE A 325 -10.86 -21.75 6.42
C ILE A 325 -11.35 -20.32 6.23
N HIS A 326 -10.49 -19.33 6.47
CA HIS A 326 -10.76 -17.90 6.33
C HIS A 326 -9.82 -17.31 5.29
N GLY A 327 -10.32 -16.89 4.13
CA GLY A 327 -9.54 -16.14 3.13
C GLY A 327 -9.81 -14.64 3.19
N LYS A 328 -8.78 -13.82 2.96
CA LYS A 328 -8.83 -12.35 2.91
C LYS A 328 -7.94 -11.83 1.78
N ASN A 329 -8.44 -10.88 1.00
CA ASN A 329 -7.63 -9.98 0.15
C ASN A 329 -7.54 -8.60 0.80
N MET A 330 -6.33 -8.08 0.94
CA MET A 330 -6.07 -6.70 1.34
C MET A 330 -5.82 -5.83 0.13
N ASP A 331 -6.55 -4.71 0.07
CA ASP A 331 -6.58 -3.87 -1.09
C ASP A 331 -6.81 -2.39 -0.75
N GLY A 332 -5.95 -1.53 -1.29
CA GLY A 332 -6.14 -0.08 -1.24
C GLY A 332 -4.86 0.70 -0.94
N GLU A 333 -3.91 0.08 -0.25
CA GLU A 333 -2.70 0.72 0.27
C GLU A 333 -1.55 0.75 -0.73
N ASN A 334 -1.75 0.10 -1.87
CA ASN A 334 -0.74 -0.23 -2.86
C ASN A 334 -0.08 0.99 -3.55
N ASP A 335 1.05 1.41 -3.00
CA ASP A 335 1.79 2.60 -3.41
C ASP A 335 2.66 2.38 -4.67
N TYR A 336 3.03 3.47 -5.34
CA TYR A 336 3.83 3.39 -6.57
C TYR A 336 5.30 3.02 -6.33
N ARG A 337 5.78 3.04 -5.07
CA ARG A 337 7.13 2.59 -4.70
C ARG A 337 7.15 1.15 -4.19
N LYS A 338 5.98 0.51 -4.07
CA LYS A 338 5.80 -0.85 -3.55
C LYS A 338 6.30 -1.03 -2.12
N ILE A 339 6.30 0.03 -1.30
CA ILE A 339 6.63 -0.07 0.13
C ILE A 339 5.68 -1.04 0.82
N THR A 340 4.38 -0.88 0.57
CA THR A 340 3.29 -1.72 1.11
C THR A 340 3.46 -3.22 0.83
N VAL A 341 4.13 -3.59 -0.25
CA VAL A 341 4.40 -4.99 -0.64
C VAL A 341 5.77 -5.46 -0.14
N ASN A 342 6.83 -4.70 -0.41
CA ASN A 342 8.20 -5.10 -0.10
C ASN A 342 8.43 -5.17 1.42
N ASP A 343 7.85 -4.23 2.17
CA ASP A 343 8.04 -4.08 3.62
C ASP A 343 6.95 -4.77 4.45
N LEU A 344 6.08 -5.56 3.83
CA LEU A 344 5.07 -6.35 4.56
C LEU A 344 5.74 -7.31 5.55
N LEU A 345 5.32 -7.25 6.82
CA LEU A 345 5.84 -8.05 7.92
C LEU A 345 4.81 -9.05 8.44
N ILE A 346 5.32 -10.24 8.76
CA ILE A 346 4.68 -11.14 9.72
C ILE A 346 5.26 -10.80 11.10
N VAL A 347 4.45 -10.28 12.01
CA VAL A 347 4.89 -9.88 13.35
C VAL A 347 4.42 -10.91 14.37
N ALA A 348 5.33 -11.72 14.88
CA ALA A 348 5.06 -12.73 15.90
C ALA A 348 5.31 -12.15 17.30
N VAL A 349 4.26 -12.03 18.10
CA VAL A 349 4.27 -11.32 19.38
C VAL A 349 4.08 -12.31 20.52
N GLU A 350 5.10 -12.45 21.37
CA GLU A 350 5.00 -13.29 22.57
C GLU A 350 3.94 -12.78 23.54
N SER A 351 3.42 -13.68 24.38
CA SER A 351 2.47 -13.27 25.41
C SER A 351 3.16 -12.44 26.49
N GLN A 352 2.49 -11.42 27.01
CA GLN A 352 3.02 -10.62 28.13
C GLN A 352 2.94 -11.39 29.46
N SER A 353 1.90 -12.20 29.62
CA SER A 353 1.65 -12.97 30.84
C SER A 353 0.85 -14.24 30.53
N SER A 354 0.65 -15.12 31.51
CA SER A 354 -0.20 -16.30 31.35
C SER A 354 -1.68 -15.98 31.08
N SER A 355 -2.11 -14.72 31.22
CA SER A 355 -3.50 -14.28 30.96
C SER A 355 -3.69 -13.62 29.60
N THR A 356 -2.61 -13.39 28.84
CA THR A 356 -2.66 -12.89 27.47
C THR A 356 -2.26 -13.99 26.50
N GLN A 357 -2.56 -13.80 25.22
CA GLN A 357 -2.20 -14.74 24.18
C GLN A 357 -1.00 -14.28 23.36
N ARG A 358 -0.22 -15.24 22.88
CA ARG A 358 0.65 -15.03 21.73
C ARG A 358 -0.21 -14.74 20.50
N PHE A 359 0.24 -13.85 19.64
CA PHE A 359 -0.43 -13.60 18.38
C PHE A 359 0.54 -13.32 17.24
N VAL A 360 0.05 -13.50 16.02
CA VAL A 360 0.73 -13.16 14.78
C VAL A 360 -0.10 -12.08 14.09
N GLY A 361 0.50 -10.91 13.89
CA GLY A 361 -0.04 -9.86 13.05
C GLY A 361 0.56 -9.90 11.65
N ILE A 362 -0.23 -9.55 10.64
CA ILE A 362 0.28 -9.09 9.35
C ILE A 362 0.23 -7.57 9.43
N ASN A 363 1.36 -6.90 9.28
CA ASN A 363 1.45 -5.46 9.47
C ASN A 363 2.64 -4.85 8.72
N TRP A 364 2.86 -3.55 8.88
CA TRP A 364 4.00 -2.81 8.35
C TRP A 364 4.91 -2.27 9.45
N PRO A 365 6.13 -1.84 9.10
CA PRO A 365 7.10 -1.25 10.03
C PRO A 365 6.57 0.00 10.75
N GLY A 366 6.85 0.10 12.05
CA GLY A 366 6.45 1.23 12.89
C GLY A 366 5.09 1.09 13.57
N PHE A 367 4.34 0.04 13.24
CA PHE A 367 3.10 -0.29 13.94
C PHE A 367 3.40 -1.11 15.20
N ILE A 368 2.73 -0.78 16.30
CA ILE A 368 2.72 -1.57 17.54
C ILE A 368 1.41 -2.37 17.69
N GLY A 369 0.45 -2.18 16.79
CA GLY A 369 -0.79 -2.95 16.67
C GLY A 369 -0.68 -4.11 15.68
N ALA A 370 -1.84 -4.59 15.22
CA ALA A 370 -1.96 -5.58 14.16
C ALA A 370 -3.03 -5.16 13.17
N ASP A 371 -2.67 -5.00 11.89
CA ASP A 371 -3.63 -4.66 10.84
C ASP A 371 -4.62 -5.82 10.58
N MET A 372 -4.11 -7.04 10.56
CA MET A 372 -4.91 -8.26 10.70
C MET A 372 -4.09 -9.32 11.42
N GLY A 373 -4.70 -10.41 11.87
CA GLY A 373 -3.91 -11.41 12.57
C GLY A 373 -4.66 -12.64 13.06
N MET A 374 -3.89 -13.51 13.69
CA MET A 374 -4.33 -14.76 14.32
C MET A 374 -3.67 -14.89 15.70
N ASN A 375 -4.39 -15.38 16.71
CA ASN A 375 -3.79 -15.73 18.01
C ASN A 375 -3.65 -17.25 18.23
N GLU A 376 -2.96 -17.64 19.29
CA GLU A 376 -2.66 -19.06 19.56
C GLU A 376 -3.91 -19.91 19.86
N SER A 377 -5.02 -19.29 20.27
CA SER A 377 -6.31 -19.97 20.38
C SER A 377 -6.96 -20.26 19.02
N GLY A 378 -6.53 -19.58 17.96
CA GLY A 378 -7.04 -19.69 16.61
C GLY A 378 -8.03 -18.58 16.23
N LEU A 379 -8.16 -17.53 17.03
CA LEU A 379 -8.99 -16.36 16.67
C LEU A 379 -8.30 -15.59 15.54
N VAL A 380 -9.02 -15.33 14.45
CA VAL A 380 -8.60 -14.53 13.29
C VAL A 380 -9.44 -13.26 13.22
N LEU A 381 -8.80 -12.12 12.97
CA LEU A 381 -9.44 -10.82 12.70
C LEU A 381 -8.99 -10.31 11.33
N ALA A 382 -9.93 -9.87 10.48
CA ALA A 382 -9.64 -9.32 9.15
C ALA A 382 -10.46 -8.03 8.85
N PRO A 383 -9.80 -6.88 8.59
CA PRO A 383 -10.44 -5.57 8.39
C PRO A 383 -11.02 -5.36 6.99
N HIS A 384 -12.11 -4.59 6.94
CA HIS A 384 -12.71 -4.08 5.71
C HIS A 384 -13.30 -2.69 5.99
N SER A 385 -12.64 -1.63 5.55
CA SER A 385 -13.12 -0.26 5.77
C SER A 385 -14.51 -0.05 5.16
N VAL A 386 -15.41 0.58 5.89
CA VAL A 386 -16.73 1.01 5.41
C VAL A 386 -16.80 2.54 5.52
N LEU A 387 -17.44 3.20 4.57
CA LEU A 387 -17.48 4.67 4.54
C LEU A 387 -18.48 5.22 5.58
N SER A 388 -18.10 5.19 6.86
CA SER A 388 -18.78 5.87 7.96
C SER A 388 -17.85 6.93 8.56
N ARG A 389 -18.36 8.15 8.70
CA ARG A 389 -17.63 9.29 9.22
C ARG A 389 -17.24 9.03 10.69
N PRO A 390 -16.00 9.36 11.09
CA PRO A 390 -15.61 9.35 12.50
C PRO A 390 -16.52 10.24 13.35
N ASP A 391 -16.73 9.87 14.61
CA ASP A 391 -17.39 10.75 15.59
C ASP A 391 -16.42 11.85 16.06
N TRP A 392 -16.26 12.90 15.26
CA TRP A 392 -15.26 13.95 15.45
C TRP A 392 -15.32 14.66 16.82
N ASP A 393 -16.44 14.55 17.54
CA ASP A 393 -16.61 15.09 18.89
C ASP A 393 -15.93 14.24 19.98
N LYS A 394 -15.46 13.04 19.63
CA LYS A 394 -14.79 12.11 20.55
C LYS A 394 -13.29 12.34 20.55
N THR A 395 -12.73 12.41 21.75
CA THR A 395 -11.30 12.65 21.97
C THR A 395 -10.56 11.40 22.47
N ASN A 396 -11.26 10.29 22.64
CA ASN A 396 -10.74 9.02 23.18
C ASN A 396 -10.71 7.91 22.12
N MET A 397 -10.48 8.26 20.86
CA MET A 397 -10.47 7.28 19.78
C MET A 397 -9.26 6.35 19.90
N LEU A 398 -9.45 5.12 19.42
CA LEU A 398 -8.43 4.11 19.23
C LEU A 398 -8.56 3.53 17.82
N ASP A 399 -7.44 3.46 17.12
CA ASP A 399 -7.40 2.95 15.75
C ASP A 399 -7.60 1.43 15.73
N TYR A 400 -8.00 0.90 14.57
CA TYR A 400 -8.41 -0.49 14.45
C TYR A 400 -7.25 -1.46 14.60
N ASP A 401 -6.02 -1.07 14.22
CA ASP A 401 -4.83 -1.89 14.40
C ASP A 401 -4.54 -2.17 15.89
N LEU A 402 -4.68 -1.17 16.75
CA LEU A 402 -4.54 -1.29 18.20
C LEU A 402 -5.73 -2.04 18.80
N LEU A 403 -6.95 -1.75 18.35
CA LEU A 403 -8.14 -2.49 18.79
C LEU A 403 -8.02 -3.99 18.47
N TYR A 404 -7.45 -4.35 17.32
CA TYR A 404 -7.21 -5.73 16.92
C TYR A 404 -6.13 -6.38 17.75
N ARG A 405 -5.03 -5.68 18.05
CA ARG A 405 -4.05 -6.15 19.01
C ARG A 405 -4.69 -6.47 20.35
N GLU A 406 -5.43 -5.53 20.94
CA GLU A 406 -6.08 -5.75 22.25
C GLU A 406 -7.04 -6.96 22.20
N THR A 407 -7.75 -7.13 21.08
CA THR A 407 -8.65 -8.27 20.87
C THR A 407 -7.90 -9.59 20.75
N LEU A 408 -6.82 -9.65 19.97
CA LEU A 408 -6.00 -10.85 19.78
C LEU A 408 -5.29 -11.27 21.07
N GLU A 409 -4.87 -10.31 21.90
CA GLU A 409 -4.23 -10.54 23.19
C GLU A 409 -5.20 -11.11 24.24
N THR A 410 -6.49 -10.75 24.17
CA THR A 410 -7.44 -10.97 25.28
C THR A 410 -8.59 -11.93 24.97
N SER A 411 -8.93 -12.16 23.70
CA SER A 411 -10.11 -12.93 23.30
C SER A 411 -9.75 -14.25 22.64
N THR A 412 -10.50 -15.32 22.92
CA THR A 412 -10.29 -16.66 22.34
C THR A 412 -11.34 -17.02 21.30
N THR A 413 -12.52 -16.40 21.36
CA THR A 413 -13.67 -16.68 20.49
C THR A 413 -14.21 -15.41 19.83
N PRO A 414 -14.95 -15.52 18.71
CA PRO A 414 -15.66 -14.39 18.12
C PRO A 414 -16.60 -13.68 19.11
N GLN A 415 -17.27 -14.41 19.99
CA GLN A 415 -18.23 -13.83 20.95
C GLN A 415 -17.53 -13.03 22.06
N GLU A 416 -16.40 -13.53 22.56
CA GLU A 416 -15.54 -12.77 23.49
C GLU A 416 -14.99 -11.50 22.83
N ALA A 417 -14.52 -11.60 21.58
CA ALA A 417 -14.05 -10.46 20.81
C ALA A 417 -15.14 -9.39 20.65
N TRP A 418 -16.38 -9.79 20.34
CA TRP A 418 -17.50 -8.85 20.26
C TRP A 418 -17.82 -8.19 21.61
N THR A 419 -17.76 -8.96 22.69
CA THR A 419 -17.96 -8.46 24.04
C THR A 419 -16.89 -7.43 24.38
N TYR A 420 -15.63 -7.70 24.07
CA TYR A 420 -14.53 -6.74 24.24
C TYR A 420 -14.82 -5.43 23.47
N TRP A 421 -15.23 -5.53 22.21
CA TRP A 421 -15.49 -4.38 21.34
C TRP A 421 -16.64 -3.49 21.78
N THR A 422 -17.64 -4.06 22.42
CA THR A 422 -18.85 -3.35 22.89
C THR A 422 -18.71 -2.84 24.32
N THR A 423 -17.69 -3.30 25.05
CA THR A 423 -17.46 -2.91 26.46
C THR A 423 -16.21 -2.07 26.67
N THR A 424 -15.27 -2.06 25.71
CA THR A 424 -14.11 -1.16 25.76
C THR A 424 -14.53 0.30 25.83
N SER A 425 -13.80 1.08 26.61
CA SER A 425 -14.10 2.50 26.82
C SER A 425 -13.61 3.41 25.69
N THR A 426 -12.81 2.89 24.76
CA THR A 426 -12.28 3.66 23.63
C THR A 426 -13.28 3.72 22.47
N THR A 427 -13.32 4.86 21.81
CA THR A 427 -14.17 5.05 20.62
C THR A 427 -13.45 4.51 19.38
N LYS A 428 -14.15 3.86 18.46
CA LYS A 428 -13.57 3.40 17.19
C LYS A 428 -13.39 4.57 16.23
N THR A 429 -12.40 4.52 15.34
CA THR A 429 -12.07 5.66 14.47
C THR A 429 -13.03 5.88 13.31
N GLY A 430 -13.84 4.90 12.92
CA GLY A 430 -14.76 5.01 11.79
C GLY A 430 -15.36 3.66 11.41
N GLY A 431 -16.04 3.60 10.26
CA GLY A 431 -16.75 2.40 9.81
C GLY A 431 -15.85 1.26 9.37
N PHE A 432 -16.05 0.06 9.92
CA PHE A 432 -15.38 -1.16 9.52
C PHE A 432 -16.31 -2.37 9.62
N ASN A 433 -16.18 -3.23 8.62
CA ASN A 433 -16.54 -4.62 8.71
C ASN A 433 -15.30 -5.42 9.13
N THR A 434 -15.40 -6.20 10.20
CA THR A 434 -14.32 -7.12 10.61
C THR A 434 -14.84 -8.55 10.53
N ALA A 435 -14.26 -9.34 9.62
CA ALA A 435 -14.53 -10.77 9.61
C ALA A 435 -13.73 -11.41 10.75
N VAL A 436 -14.44 -12.07 11.67
CA VAL A 436 -13.87 -12.68 12.87
C VAL A 436 -14.16 -14.17 12.83
N SER A 437 -13.13 -14.99 12.99
CA SER A 437 -13.27 -16.45 12.96
C SER A 437 -12.50 -17.11 14.10
N GLY A 438 -13.00 -18.21 14.63
CA GLY A 438 -12.30 -19.08 15.58
C GLY A 438 -12.29 -20.53 15.10
N LYS A 439 -11.88 -21.44 15.97
CA LYS A 439 -11.93 -22.89 15.71
C LYS A 439 -13.37 -23.38 15.61
N TYR A 440 -13.61 -24.34 14.72
CA TYR A 440 -14.89 -25.03 14.61
C TYR A 440 -14.92 -26.26 15.54
N LEU A 441 -15.29 -26.04 16.80
CA LEU A 441 -15.29 -27.09 17.83
C LEU A 441 -16.59 -27.90 17.86
N THR A 442 -17.74 -27.24 17.68
CA THR A 442 -19.07 -27.87 17.68
C THR A 442 -20.00 -27.17 16.70
N SER A 443 -21.08 -27.82 16.30
CA SER A 443 -22.12 -27.21 15.45
C SER A 443 -23.05 -26.23 16.19
N ALA A 444 -22.86 -26.01 17.49
CA ALA A 444 -23.77 -25.19 18.31
C ALA A 444 -23.42 -23.70 18.32
N ASP A 445 -22.16 -23.35 18.02
CA ASP A 445 -21.67 -21.97 17.98
C ASP A 445 -21.39 -21.55 16.53
N ASP A 446 -21.62 -20.28 16.21
CA ASP A 446 -21.16 -19.68 14.96
C ASP A 446 -19.64 -19.45 15.07
N PRO A 447 -18.78 -20.25 14.41
CA PRO A 447 -17.33 -20.10 14.52
C PRO A 447 -16.83 -18.87 13.76
N SER A 448 -17.68 -18.20 12.99
CA SER A 448 -17.35 -16.94 12.34
C SER A 448 -18.52 -15.97 12.29
N LEU A 449 -18.19 -14.69 12.51
CA LEU A 449 -19.10 -13.55 12.51
C LEU A 449 -18.48 -12.41 11.69
N THR A 450 -19.32 -11.50 11.18
CA THR A 450 -18.84 -10.19 10.73
C THR A 450 -19.27 -9.13 11.72
N PHE A 451 -18.33 -8.38 12.27
CA PHE A 451 -18.63 -7.20 13.08
C PHE A 451 -18.79 -6.03 12.15
N GLU A 452 -19.98 -5.46 12.09
CA GLU A 452 -20.28 -4.25 11.33
C GLU A 452 -20.38 -3.09 12.34
N ALA A 453 -19.33 -2.27 12.44
CA ALA A 453 -19.19 -1.28 13.49
C ALA A 453 -18.60 0.03 13.00
N ASP A 454 -18.91 1.13 13.69
CA ASP A 454 -18.29 2.43 13.49
C ASP A 454 -18.04 3.16 14.83
N SER A 455 -17.77 4.47 14.77
CA SER A 455 -17.58 5.29 15.98
C SER A 455 -18.81 5.39 16.88
N TYR A 456 -20.01 5.10 16.36
CA TYR A 456 -21.29 5.29 17.03
C TYR A 456 -21.88 4.00 17.58
N GLY A 457 -21.41 2.84 17.13
CA GLY A 457 -21.85 1.53 17.64
C GLY A 457 -21.51 0.39 16.68
N GLY A 458 -22.30 -0.67 16.72
CA GLY A 458 -22.18 -1.76 15.75
C GLY A 458 -23.09 -2.94 16.05
N GLU A 459 -23.10 -3.91 15.13
CA GLU A 459 -23.82 -5.18 15.23
C GLU A 459 -22.97 -6.34 14.70
N THR A 460 -23.30 -7.57 15.13
CA THR A 460 -22.75 -8.79 14.51
C THR A 460 -23.69 -9.32 13.44
N ARG A 461 -23.16 -9.54 12.24
CA ARG A 461 -23.81 -10.31 11.18
C ARG A 461 -23.35 -11.76 11.28
N ASN A 462 -24.31 -12.63 11.58
CA ASN A 462 -24.11 -14.07 11.66
C ASN A 462 -24.25 -14.70 10.27
N PRO A 463 -23.85 -15.97 10.11
CA PRO A 463 -24.24 -16.79 8.95
C PRO A 463 -25.77 -16.78 8.77
N VAL A 464 -26.27 -17.16 7.58
CA VAL A 464 -27.69 -17.14 7.17
C VAL A 464 -28.43 -15.79 7.15
N PHE A 465 -27.85 -14.70 7.66
CA PHE A 465 -28.50 -13.37 7.64
C PHE A 465 -28.79 -12.89 6.20
N MET A 466 -27.87 -13.16 5.28
CA MET A 466 -27.98 -12.83 3.87
C MET A 466 -27.30 -13.92 3.03
N THR A 467 -27.58 -13.95 1.73
CA THR A 467 -26.95 -14.90 0.79
C THR A 467 -25.42 -14.81 0.85
N PRO A 468 -24.67 -15.92 0.94
CA PRO A 468 -25.14 -17.31 0.92
C PRO A 468 -25.97 -17.68 2.16
N VAL A 469 -27.17 -18.25 1.95
CA VAL A 469 -28.09 -18.63 3.04
C VAL A 469 -27.70 -20.02 3.54
N SER A 470 -26.52 -20.10 4.13
CA SER A 470 -25.93 -21.33 4.66
C SER A 470 -25.36 -21.06 6.04
N SER A 471 -25.42 -22.07 6.91
CA SER A 471 -24.88 -22.02 8.27
C SER A 471 -23.37 -22.31 8.32
N TYR A 472 -22.74 -22.46 7.16
CA TYR A 472 -21.38 -22.95 6.99
C TYR A 472 -20.50 -22.01 6.17
N ASP A 473 -21.00 -20.80 5.89
CA ASP A 473 -20.28 -19.78 5.15
C ASP A 473 -20.69 -18.37 5.57
N ILE A 474 -19.76 -17.43 5.36
CA ILE A 474 -20.02 -16.00 5.46
C ILE A 474 -19.05 -15.26 4.55
N LEU A 475 -19.58 -14.30 3.79
CA LEU A 475 -18.79 -13.40 2.94
C LEU A 475 -18.81 -11.98 3.52
N THR A 476 -17.72 -11.25 3.35
CA THR A 476 -17.55 -9.89 3.89
C THR A 476 -16.79 -9.00 2.92
N THR A 477 -17.30 -7.78 2.73
CA THR A 477 -16.68 -6.73 1.93
C THR A 477 -16.84 -5.37 2.63
N ASN A 478 -16.77 -4.26 1.92
CA ASN A 478 -16.76 -2.88 2.44
C ASN A 478 -18.15 -2.23 2.54
N THR A 479 -19.18 -3.00 2.89
CA THR A 479 -20.56 -2.50 3.02
C THR A 479 -21.21 -3.11 4.27
N PHE A 480 -21.83 -2.28 5.10
CA PHE A 480 -22.76 -2.75 6.12
C PHE A 480 -24.00 -3.36 5.47
N PHE A 481 -24.35 -4.58 5.88
CA PHE A 481 -25.59 -5.23 5.44
C PHE A 481 -26.63 -5.32 6.55
N LYS A 482 -26.17 -5.30 7.80
CA LYS A 482 -27.00 -5.41 9.00
C LYS A 482 -26.99 -4.12 9.80
N TYR A 483 -25.81 -3.54 10.03
CA TYR A 483 -25.70 -2.32 10.83
C TYR A 483 -26.12 -1.08 10.03
N GLN A 484 -27.19 -0.43 10.47
CA GLN A 484 -27.75 0.76 9.79
C GLN A 484 -27.14 2.09 10.23
N GLY A 485 -26.10 2.05 11.08
CA GLY A 485 -25.54 3.23 11.72
C GLY A 485 -26.40 3.70 12.90
N ALA A 486 -25.82 3.79 14.09
CA ALA A 486 -26.48 4.44 15.23
C ALA A 486 -26.61 5.96 14.99
N ASN A 487 -25.76 6.51 14.11
CA ASN A 487 -25.90 7.82 13.51
C ASN A 487 -25.94 7.70 11.98
N PRO A 488 -27.13 7.57 11.36
CA PRO A 488 -27.26 7.38 9.91
C PRO A 488 -26.65 8.49 9.06
N GLU A 489 -26.54 9.73 9.59
CA GLU A 489 -25.92 10.85 8.88
C GLU A 489 -24.40 10.69 8.72
N ALA A 490 -23.77 9.80 9.48
CA ALA A 490 -22.36 9.47 9.32
C ALA A 490 -22.09 8.55 8.12
N LEU A 491 -23.11 7.84 7.63
CA LEU A 491 -22.97 6.90 6.51
C LEU A 491 -23.00 7.64 5.16
N LEU A 492 -21.99 7.43 4.32
CA LEU A 492 -22.02 7.88 2.93
C LEU A 492 -22.97 7.01 2.08
N PRO A 493 -23.43 7.51 0.92
CA PRO A 493 -24.15 6.69 -0.05
C PRO A 493 -23.35 5.43 -0.42
N GLY A 494 -23.99 4.26 -0.36
CA GLY A 494 -23.37 2.96 -0.65
C GLY A 494 -22.58 2.34 0.52
N SER A 495 -22.62 2.94 1.71
CA SER A 495 -22.01 2.36 2.92
C SER A 495 -22.88 1.28 3.57
N TYR A 496 -24.20 1.40 3.43
CA TYR A 496 -25.17 0.42 3.91
C TYR A 496 -26.12 0.01 2.77
N HIS A 497 -26.40 -1.29 2.67
CA HIS A 497 -27.44 -1.84 1.81
C HIS A 497 -28.21 -2.92 2.57
N ALA A 498 -29.54 -2.95 2.44
CA ALA A 498 -30.35 -4.01 3.02
C ALA A 498 -30.24 -5.36 2.27
N GLY A 499 -29.48 -5.40 1.17
CA GLY A 499 -29.27 -6.58 0.34
C GLY A 499 -28.10 -6.38 -0.63
N ILE A 500 -27.82 -7.39 -1.47
CA ILE A 500 -26.71 -7.36 -2.42
C ILE A 500 -27.10 -6.52 -3.65
N GLU A 501 -26.45 -5.38 -3.83
CA GLU A 501 -26.66 -4.46 -4.94
C GLU A 501 -25.59 -4.63 -6.06
N ALA A 502 -25.78 -3.93 -7.19
CA ALA A 502 -24.91 -4.06 -8.36
C ALA A 502 -23.48 -3.58 -8.10
N ASP A 503 -23.30 -2.61 -7.20
CA ASP A 503 -22.01 -2.07 -6.78
C ASP A 503 -21.30 -2.95 -5.73
N ASN A 504 -21.94 -4.01 -5.23
CA ASN A 504 -21.32 -5.04 -4.41
C ASN A 504 -20.62 -6.10 -5.27
N TYR A 505 -19.94 -5.68 -6.34
CA TYR A 505 -19.42 -6.54 -7.41
C TYR A 505 -18.44 -7.62 -6.91
N ARG A 506 -17.60 -7.35 -5.90
CA ARG A 506 -16.69 -8.38 -5.34
C ARG A 506 -17.42 -9.40 -4.47
N TYR A 507 -18.43 -8.96 -3.73
CA TYR A 507 -19.31 -9.86 -3.00
C TYR A 507 -19.99 -10.83 -3.95
N LYS A 508 -20.55 -10.29 -5.05
CA LYS A 508 -21.18 -11.09 -6.11
C LYS A 508 -20.20 -12.04 -6.79
N ALA A 509 -18.99 -11.58 -7.13
CA ALA A 509 -17.98 -12.43 -7.76
C ALA A 509 -17.57 -13.62 -6.87
N MET A 510 -17.43 -13.40 -5.56
CA MET A 510 -17.19 -14.49 -4.60
C MET A 510 -18.40 -15.43 -4.53
N LEU A 511 -19.61 -14.88 -4.42
CA LEU A 511 -20.84 -15.67 -4.35
C LEU A 511 -21.04 -16.55 -5.60
N GLU A 512 -20.87 -15.98 -6.80
CA GLU A 512 -20.95 -16.72 -8.07
C GLU A 512 -19.92 -17.86 -8.12
N LYS A 513 -18.70 -17.64 -7.61
CA LYS A 513 -17.67 -18.68 -7.53
C LYS A 513 -18.03 -19.79 -6.54
N VAL A 514 -18.63 -19.44 -5.41
CA VAL A 514 -19.13 -20.40 -4.41
C VAL A 514 -20.25 -21.25 -5.00
N GLU A 515 -21.25 -20.62 -5.64
CA GLU A 515 -22.35 -21.30 -6.31
C GLU A 515 -21.85 -22.24 -7.43
N GLU A 516 -20.81 -21.84 -8.17
CA GLU A 516 -20.16 -22.68 -9.17
C GLU A 516 -19.60 -23.98 -8.57
N PHE A 517 -18.92 -23.90 -7.43
CA PHE A 517 -18.39 -25.08 -6.73
C PHE A 517 -19.50 -25.97 -6.18
N GLU A 518 -20.56 -25.38 -5.63
CA GLU A 518 -21.72 -26.11 -5.13
C GLU A 518 -22.43 -26.89 -6.25
N MET A 519 -22.66 -26.25 -7.40
CA MET A 519 -23.25 -26.91 -8.57
C MET A 519 -22.41 -28.09 -9.07
N LYS A 520 -21.09 -28.05 -8.86
CA LYS A 520 -20.15 -29.12 -9.19
C LYS A 520 -20.00 -30.17 -8.09
N GLY A 521 -20.68 -30.01 -6.95
CA GLY A 521 -20.53 -30.87 -5.78
C GLY A 521 -19.14 -30.82 -5.15
N GLN A 522 -18.43 -29.69 -5.29
CA GLN A 522 -17.09 -29.49 -4.74
C GLN A 522 -17.15 -28.85 -3.36
N THR A 523 -16.42 -29.42 -2.41
CA THR A 523 -16.15 -28.78 -1.11
C THR A 523 -14.99 -27.80 -1.23
N ILE A 524 -14.95 -26.84 -0.30
CA ILE A 524 -13.97 -25.76 -0.26
C ILE A 524 -12.73 -26.26 0.48
N GLN A 525 -11.64 -26.28 -0.26
CA GLN A 525 -10.28 -26.57 0.21
C GLN A 525 -9.40 -25.35 -0.12
N THR A 526 -8.12 -25.33 0.26
CA THR A 526 -7.22 -24.18 0.01
C THR A 526 -7.21 -23.76 -1.45
N GLY A 527 -7.21 -24.72 -2.39
CA GLY A 527 -7.29 -24.42 -3.82
C GLY A 527 -8.57 -23.67 -4.22
N GLN A 528 -9.74 -24.10 -3.73
CA GLN A 528 -11.01 -23.40 -3.99
C GLN A 528 -11.06 -22.03 -3.32
N MET A 529 -10.52 -21.89 -2.10
CA MET A 529 -10.42 -20.59 -1.43
C MET A 529 -9.59 -19.59 -2.26
N ILE A 530 -8.46 -20.02 -2.82
CA ILE A 530 -7.64 -19.18 -3.70
C ILE A 530 -8.45 -18.73 -4.93
N GLU A 531 -9.25 -19.60 -5.54
CA GLU A 531 -10.09 -19.23 -6.68
C GLU A 531 -11.21 -18.24 -6.31
N ILE A 532 -11.77 -18.32 -5.09
CA ILE A 532 -12.72 -17.33 -4.57
C ILE A 532 -12.05 -15.97 -4.38
N LEU A 533 -10.86 -15.95 -3.77
CA LEU A 533 -10.06 -14.74 -3.62
C LEU A 533 -9.66 -14.14 -4.98
N ARG A 534 -9.33 -14.98 -5.97
CA ARG A 534 -9.06 -14.54 -7.35
C ARG A 534 -10.27 -13.87 -7.99
N ALA A 535 -11.47 -14.45 -7.81
CA ALA A 535 -12.71 -13.87 -8.31
C ALA A 535 -12.99 -12.49 -7.71
N ALA A 536 -12.69 -12.29 -6.42
CA ALA A 536 -12.82 -10.98 -5.77
C ALA A 536 -11.79 -9.95 -6.25
N SER A 537 -10.55 -10.38 -6.52
CA SER A 537 -9.46 -9.49 -6.95
C SER A 537 -9.56 -8.99 -8.39
N ARG A 538 -10.27 -9.71 -9.26
CA ARG A 538 -10.44 -9.33 -10.67
C ARG A 538 -11.90 -9.36 -11.12
N THR A 539 -12.48 -8.18 -11.25
CA THR A 539 -13.78 -7.94 -11.87
C THR A 539 -13.64 -6.93 -13.02
N GLU A 540 -14.71 -6.70 -13.78
CA GLU A 540 -14.72 -5.64 -14.80
C GLU A 540 -14.47 -4.24 -14.20
N GLN A 541 -14.92 -4.02 -12.97
CA GLN A 541 -14.85 -2.76 -12.25
C GLN A 541 -13.58 -2.63 -11.39
N TYR A 542 -12.81 -3.70 -11.24
CA TYR A 542 -11.78 -3.78 -10.20
C TYR A 542 -10.66 -4.76 -10.57
N SER A 543 -9.42 -4.29 -10.61
CA SER A 543 -8.23 -5.13 -10.77
C SER A 543 -6.95 -4.36 -10.46
N GLY A 544 -5.89 -5.10 -10.11
CA GLY A 544 -4.49 -4.69 -10.09
C GLY A 544 -4.05 -3.99 -8.82
N ILE A 545 -4.75 -4.24 -7.71
CA ILE A 545 -4.48 -3.54 -6.44
C ILE A 545 -4.42 -4.45 -5.21
N THR A 546 -4.67 -5.77 -5.33
CA THR A 546 -4.54 -6.69 -4.19
C THR A 546 -3.06 -6.90 -3.84
N GLU A 547 -2.62 -6.21 -2.80
CA GLU A 547 -1.22 -6.17 -2.36
C GLU A 547 -0.79 -7.43 -1.63
N TYR A 548 -1.67 -7.98 -0.78
CA TYR A 548 -1.46 -9.25 -0.10
C TYR A 548 -2.78 -9.99 0.16
N SER A 549 -2.66 -11.30 0.31
CA SER A 549 -3.76 -12.21 0.62
C SER A 549 -3.37 -13.14 1.76
N PHE A 550 -4.30 -13.32 2.69
CA PHE A 550 -4.14 -14.15 3.87
C PHE A 550 -5.16 -15.29 3.84
N ILE A 551 -4.74 -16.49 4.25
CA ILE A 551 -5.64 -17.61 4.53
C ILE A 551 -5.35 -18.15 5.92
N GLY A 552 -6.30 -18.01 6.84
CA GLY A 552 -6.23 -18.57 8.19
C GLY A 552 -6.84 -19.97 8.26
N TYR A 553 -6.21 -20.85 9.04
CA TYR A 553 -6.69 -22.19 9.36
C TYR A 553 -6.78 -22.38 10.89
N PRO A 554 -7.80 -21.79 11.55
CA PRO A 554 -7.91 -21.81 13.02
C PRO A 554 -7.75 -23.19 13.66
N ASP A 555 -8.43 -24.21 13.13
CA ASP A 555 -8.42 -25.56 13.66
C ASP A 555 -7.05 -26.23 13.59
N ASN A 556 -6.26 -25.86 12.58
CA ASN A 556 -4.92 -26.41 12.35
C ASN A 556 -3.81 -25.58 13.00
N GLY A 557 -4.12 -24.42 13.59
CA GLY A 557 -3.10 -23.52 14.15
C GLY A 557 -2.07 -23.09 13.09
N SER A 558 -2.54 -22.69 11.91
CA SER A 558 -1.68 -22.29 10.79
C SER A 558 -2.31 -21.19 9.95
N PHE A 559 -1.50 -20.56 9.11
CA PHE A 559 -1.96 -19.57 8.14
C PHE A 559 -1.10 -19.61 6.88
N ALA A 560 -1.58 -19.02 5.80
CA ALA A 560 -0.83 -18.81 4.58
C ALA A 560 -0.88 -17.34 4.16
N LEU A 561 0.21 -16.86 3.56
CA LEU A 561 0.35 -15.49 3.08
C LEU A 561 0.88 -15.51 1.64
N ALA A 562 0.24 -14.72 0.79
CA ALA A 562 0.76 -14.31 -0.51
C ALA A 562 0.83 -12.79 -0.56
N ARG A 563 1.78 -12.24 -1.31
CA ARG A 563 1.88 -10.82 -1.65
C ARG A 563 2.10 -10.69 -3.16
N GLU A 564 1.98 -9.49 -3.72
CA GLU A 564 2.36 -9.29 -5.13
C GLU A 564 3.73 -9.91 -5.43
N ASP A 565 3.82 -10.62 -6.56
CA ASP A 565 5.07 -11.20 -7.01
C ASP A 565 5.77 -10.21 -7.92
N LEU A 566 6.56 -9.33 -7.31
CA LEU A 566 7.28 -8.28 -8.03
C LEU A 566 8.38 -8.84 -8.96
N VAL A 567 8.87 -10.06 -8.71
CA VAL A 567 9.84 -10.73 -9.58
C VAL A 567 9.17 -11.18 -10.88
N ASN A 568 8.01 -11.83 -10.76
CA ASN A 568 7.24 -12.32 -11.91
C ASN A 568 6.21 -11.31 -12.43
N LYS A 569 6.23 -10.08 -11.90
CA LYS A 569 5.37 -8.95 -12.28
C LYS A 569 3.87 -9.25 -12.15
N ILE A 570 3.50 -10.00 -11.09
CA ILE A 570 2.10 -10.31 -10.74
C ILE A 570 1.62 -9.31 -9.68
N LEU A 571 0.83 -8.33 -10.10
CA LEU A 571 0.30 -7.26 -9.24
C LEU A 571 -0.96 -7.63 -8.45
N GLU A 572 -1.18 -8.92 -8.22
CA GLU A 572 -2.38 -9.43 -7.56
C GLU A 572 -2.00 -10.62 -6.69
N ALA A 573 -1.96 -10.42 -5.38
CA ALA A 573 -1.50 -11.44 -4.45
C ALA A 573 -2.21 -12.81 -4.56
N PRO A 574 -3.52 -12.93 -4.85
CA PRO A 574 -4.18 -14.23 -5.03
C PRO A 574 -3.62 -15.07 -6.18
N TYR A 575 -2.93 -14.44 -7.14
CA TYR A 575 -2.28 -15.11 -8.26
C TYR A 575 -0.82 -15.47 -7.97
N ALA A 576 -0.24 -14.93 -6.91
CA ALA A 576 1.09 -15.27 -6.43
C ALA A 576 1.10 -16.59 -5.65
N THR A 577 2.29 -17.02 -5.24
CA THR A 577 2.47 -18.24 -4.45
C THR A 577 2.16 -17.96 -2.98
N PHE A 578 1.27 -18.78 -2.39
CA PHE A 578 1.01 -18.77 -0.96
C PHE A 578 2.09 -19.55 -0.21
N SER A 579 2.74 -18.91 0.76
CA SER A 579 3.61 -19.55 1.74
C SER A 579 2.78 -19.90 2.98
N THR A 580 2.76 -21.17 3.37
CA THR A 580 2.05 -21.65 4.57
C THR A 580 2.98 -21.75 5.77
N TYR A 581 2.51 -21.35 6.93
CA TYR A 581 3.22 -21.31 8.21
C TYR A 581 2.40 -22.01 9.29
N THR A 582 3.04 -22.81 10.16
CA THR A 582 2.40 -23.14 11.43
C THR A 582 2.51 -21.95 12.38
N PHE A 583 1.59 -21.83 13.33
CA PHE A 583 1.59 -20.74 14.28
C PHE A 583 2.91 -20.66 15.04
N ASP A 584 3.41 -21.78 15.56
CA ASP A 584 4.67 -21.80 16.33
C ASP A 584 5.93 -21.61 15.46
N GLU A 585 5.87 -21.84 14.14
CA GLU A 585 7.04 -21.70 13.25
C GLU A 585 7.58 -20.25 13.22
N VAL A 586 6.69 -19.26 13.34
CA VAL A 586 7.08 -17.85 13.28
C VAL A 586 7.63 -17.30 14.60
N PHE A 587 7.58 -18.08 15.68
CA PHE A 587 8.15 -17.76 17.00
C PHE A 587 9.51 -18.44 17.27
N GLN A 588 9.94 -19.36 16.42
CA GLN A 588 11.26 -20.00 16.49
C GLN A 588 12.33 -19.07 15.93
#